data_AF-A0A933AAK7-F1
#
_entry.id   AF-A0A933AAK7-F1
#
_cell.length_a   1.000
_cell.length_b   1.000
_cell.length_c   1.000
_cell.angle_alpha   90.00
_cell.angle_beta   90.00
_cell.angle_gamma   90.00
#
_symmetry.space_group_name_H-M   'P 1'
#
loop_
_entity.id
_entity.type
_entity.pdbx_description
1 polymer ?
#
loop_
_entity_poly.entity_id
_entity_poly.type
_entity_poly.pdbx_seq_one_letter_code
_entity_poly.pdbx_strand_id
1 'polypeptide(L)' 'MAKDVLELVDDYVSPDQPRRWNKLASTIDSRRLELLLLREILVELRKLNAAKQSG' A
#
# COMPACT_ATOMS: atom_id res chain seq x y z
N MET A 1 1.63 -2.57 -19.27
CA MET A 1 0.74 -1.66 -18.50
C MET A 1 1.43 -1.38 -17.19
N ALA A 2 1.50 -0.12 -16.76
CA ALA A 2 2.03 0.20 -15.43
C ALA A 2 1.13 -0.47 -14.39
N LYS A 3 1.72 -1.21 -13.43
CA LYS A 3 0.96 -1.76 -12.29
C LYS A 3 0.31 -0.63 -11.52
N ASP A 4 -0.90 -0.87 -11.04
CA ASP A 4 -1.59 0.08 -10.18
C ASP A 4 -0.79 0.25 -8.87
N VAL A 5 -0.74 1.48 -8.35
CA VAL A 5 0.02 1.76 -7.12
C VAL A 5 -0.52 1.00 -5.90
N LEU A 6 -1.82 0.70 -5.84
CA LEU A 6 -2.40 -0.13 -4.79
C LEU A 6 -1.95 -1.59 -4.91
N GLU A 7 -1.89 -2.13 -6.14
CA GLU A 7 -1.36 -3.48 -6.38
C GLU A 7 0.11 -3.58 -5.96
N LEU A 8 0.90 -2.54 -6.19
CA LEU A 8 2.28 -2.47 -5.75
C LEU A 8 2.38 -2.47 -4.22
N VAL A 9 1.56 -1.68 -3.52
CA VAL A 9 1.56 -1.63 -2.05
C VAL A 9 1.13 -2.97 -1.44
N ASP A 10 0.09 -3.60 -1.99
CA ASP A 10 -0.42 -4.88 -1.50
C ASP A 10 0.65 -6.01 -1.61
N ASP A 11 1.47 -6.00 -2.66
CA ASP A 11 2.62 -6.93 -2.82
C ASP A 11 3.65 -6.83 -1.67
N TYR A 12 3.78 -5.65 -1.02
CA TYR A 12 4.71 -5.42 0.09
C TYR A 12 4.09 -5.58 1.48
N VAL A 13 2.75 -5.64 1.59
CA VAL A 13 2.04 -5.85 2.86
C VAL A 13 1.72 -7.33 3.11
N SER A 14 1.68 -8.12 2.04
CA SER A 14 1.24 -9.52 2.07
C SER A 14 2.11 -10.38 3.01
N PRO A 15 1.52 -10.97 4.07
CA PRO A 15 2.25 -11.74 5.09
C PRO A 15 2.86 -13.04 4.52
N ASP A 16 2.39 -13.48 3.36
CA ASP A 16 2.71 -14.79 2.77
C ASP A 16 4.01 -14.77 1.94
N GLN A 17 4.67 -13.60 1.82
CA GLN A 17 5.94 -13.44 1.10
C GLN A 17 7.12 -13.02 2.01
N PRO A 18 7.45 -13.82 3.06
CA PRO A 18 8.53 -13.49 4.00
C PRO A 18 9.92 -13.43 3.35
N ARG A 19 10.11 -14.04 2.16
CA ARG A 19 11.41 -14.08 1.45
C ARG A 19 11.94 -12.71 1.05
N ARG A 20 11.09 -11.68 0.88
CA ARG A 20 11.54 -10.30 0.61
C ARG A 20 12.00 -9.56 1.87
N TRP A 21 11.64 -10.06 3.06
CA TRP A 21 11.73 -9.32 4.32
C TRP A 21 12.94 -9.74 5.18
N ASN A 22 13.66 -10.80 4.79
CA ASN A 22 14.82 -11.34 5.52
C ASN A 22 16.01 -10.39 5.73
N LYS A 23 15.97 -9.15 5.23
CA LYS A 23 17.06 -8.16 5.43
C LYS A 23 16.76 -7.07 6.48
N LEU A 24 15.58 -7.05 7.11
CA LEU A 24 15.10 -5.88 7.87
C LEU A 24 14.41 -6.23 9.20
N ALA A 25 14.92 -7.23 9.92
CA ALA A 25 14.29 -7.83 11.12
C ALA A 25 14.06 -6.91 12.35
N SER A 26 14.11 -5.57 12.22
CA SER A 26 13.74 -4.63 13.29
C SER A 26 12.77 -3.51 12.86
N THR A 27 12.51 -3.35 11.57
CA THR A 27 11.66 -2.24 11.03
C THR A 27 10.57 -2.72 10.07
N ILE A 28 10.40 -4.03 9.93
CA ILE A 28 9.38 -4.62 9.05
C ILE A 28 7.98 -4.25 9.53
N ASP A 29 7.71 -4.33 10.83
CA ASP A 29 6.38 -4.03 11.37
C ASP A 29 6.03 -2.55 11.25
N SER A 30 6.98 -1.64 11.51
CA SER A 30 6.76 -0.20 11.33
C SER A 30 6.54 0.16 9.86
N ARG A 31 7.31 -0.42 8.93
CA ARG A 31 7.12 -0.22 7.49
C ARG A 31 5.82 -0.82 6.98
N ARG A 32 5.38 -1.95 7.54
CA ARG A 32 4.07 -2.55 7.22
C ARG A 32 2.95 -1.60 7.63
N LEU A 33 3.06 -0.98 8.80
CA LEU A 33 2.11 0.04 9.25
C LEU A 33 2.10 1.25 8.32
N GLU A 34 3.27 1.75 7.92
CA GLU A 34 3.40 2.85 6.95
C GLU A 34 2.76 2.52 5.60
N LEU A 35 2.97 1.30 5.09
CA LEU A 35 2.38 0.85 3.83
C LEU A 35 0.85 0.67 3.91
N LEU A 36 0.34 0.16 5.04
CA LEU A 36 -1.10 0.09 5.29
C LEU A 36 -1.71 1.50 5.31
N LEU A 37 -1.06 2.46 5.99
CA LEU A 37 -1.51 3.85 6.02
C LEU A 37 -1.50 4.47 4.62
N LEU A 38 -0.44 4.26 3.85
CA LEU A 38 -0.33 4.75 2.47
C LEU A 38 -1.47 4.20 1.60
N ARG A 39 -1.80 2.92 1.74
CA ARG A 39 -2.91 2.29 1.01
C ARG A 39 -4.23 3.00 1.28
N GLU A 40 -4.56 3.25 2.54
CA GLU A 40 -5.81 3.92 2.91
C GLU A 40 -5.86 5.37 2.40
N ILE A 41 -4.75 6.11 2.47
CA ILE A 41 -4.65 7.47 1.90
C ILE A 41 -4.95 7.44 0.39
N LEU A 42 -4.36 6.50 -0.35
CA LEU A 42 -4.57 6.38 -1.79
C LEU A 42 -6.03 6.03 -2.15
N VAL A 43 -6.68 5.18 -1.34
CA VAL A 43 -8.10 4.84 -1.50
C VAL A 43 -8.98 6.07 -1.26
N GLU A 44 -8.74 6.84 -0.20
CA GLU A 44 -9.51 8.05 0.10
C GLU A 44 -9.32 9.12 -0.99
N LEU A 45 -8.10 9.32 -1.49
CA LEU A 45 -7.84 10.23 -2.61
C LEU A 45 -8.61 9.84 -3.88
N ARG A 46 -8.75 8.53 -4.17
CA ARG A 46 -9.58 8.07 -5.29
C ARG A 46 -11.06 8.38 -5.09
N LYS A 47 -11.59 8.16 -3.88
CA LYS A 47 -12.98 8.50 -3.55
C LYS A 47 -13.24 10.00 -3.73
N LEU A 48 -12.35 10.85 -3.21
CA LEU A 48 -12.45 12.31 -3.36
C LEU A 48 -12.38 12.74 -4.82
N ASN A 49 -11.48 12.15 -5.61
CA ASN A 49 -11.37 12.44 -7.05
C ASN A 49 -12.62 11.99 -7.82
N ALA A 50 -13.20 10.83 -7.48
CA ALA A 50 -14.44 10.36 -8.10
C ALA A 50 -15.62 11.28 -7.75
N ALA A 51 -15.74 11.69 -6.48
CA ALA A 51 -16.77 12.64 -6.03
C ALA A 51 -16.65 13.99 -6.76
N LYS A 52 -15.42 14.51 -6.93
CA LYS A 52 -15.16 15.74 -7.68
C LYS A 52 -15.54 15.65 -9.16
N GLN A 53 -15.42 14.48 -9.78
CA GLN A 53 -15.78 14.28 -11.19
C GLN A 53 -17.28 14.07 -11.41
N SER A 54 -18.04 13.80 -10.34
CA SER A 54 -19.47 13.49 -10.38
C SER A 54 -20.38 14.69 -10.08
N GLY A 55 -19.80 15.86 -9.74
CA GLY A 55 -20.51 17.12 -9.48
C GLY A 55 -20.03 18.23 -10.39
#